data_AF-A0A9D7YLH1-F1
#
_entry.id   AF-A0A9D7YLH1-F1
#
_cell.length_a   1.000
_cell.length_b   1.000
_cell.length_c   1.000
_cell.angle_alpha   90.00
_cell.angle_beta   90.00
_cell.angle_gamma   90.00
#
_symmetry.space_group_name_H-M   'P 1'
#
loop_
_entity.id
_entity.type
_entity.pdbx_description
1 polymer ?
#
loop_
_entity_poly.entity_id
_entity_poly.type
_entity_poly.pdbx_seq_one_letter_code
_entity_poly.pdbx_strand_id
1 'polypeptide(L)'
;MRSDFAKFLLVPVAAASLAGCGINSVPTAEENAKAKWADVESAYQRRADLVPNLVATVKAAAASETQILTQVTEARSRATSINITTDDLSDPETFRRFEEGQNQLTQALGQLRTVVEAYPQLQSQQGFR
;
A
#
# COMPACT_ATOMS: atom_id res chain seq x y z
N MET A 1 -17.92 41.49 -46.71
CA MET A 1 -18.88 40.38 -46.48
C MET A 1 -18.22 39.01 -46.30
N ARG A 2 -17.34 38.51 -47.18
CA ARG A 2 -16.67 37.19 -46.96
C ARG A 2 -15.67 37.16 -45.78
N SER A 3 -15.01 38.28 -45.46
CA SER A 3 -14.02 38.36 -44.36
C SER A 3 -14.63 38.44 -42.97
N ASP A 4 -15.83 39.02 -42.86
CA ASP A 4 -16.49 39.27 -41.57
C ASP A 4 -17.09 37.97 -41.02
N PHE A 5 -17.61 37.12 -41.90
CA PHE A 5 -18.11 35.78 -41.57
C PHE A 5 -17.00 34.84 -41.08
N ALA A 6 -15.79 34.95 -41.63
CA ALA A 6 -14.63 34.16 -41.20
C ALA A 6 -14.17 34.54 -39.78
N LYS A 7 -14.27 35.82 -39.40
CA LYS A 7 -13.95 36.29 -38.04
C LYS A 7 -14.96 35.79 -37.00
N PHE A 8 -16.25 35.73 -37.38
CA PHE A 8 -17.31 35.20 -36.51
C PHE A 8 -17.20 33.69 -36.24
N LEU A 9 -16.60 32.92 -37.15
CA LEU A 9 -16.37 31.48 -37.00
C LEU A 9 -15.11 31.14 -36.18
N LEU A 10 -14.14 32.06 -36.12
CA LEU A 10 -12.84 31.84 -35.48
C LEU A 10 -12.93 31.81 -33.94
N VAL A 11 -13.81 32.63 -33.36
CA VAL A 11 -14.03 32.71 -31.91
C VAL A 11 -14.63 31.42 -31.31
N PRO A 12 -15.73 30.83 -31.84
CA PRO A 12 -16.27 29.59 -31.32
C PRO A 12 -15.34 28.39 -31.55
N VAL A 13 -14.58 28.38 -32.66
CA VAL A 13 -13.58 27.32 -32.93
C VAL A 13 -12.41 27.40 -31.95
N ALA A 14 -11.92 28.61 -31.65
CA ALA A 14 -10.90 28.82 -30.63
C ALA A 14 -11.41 28.41 -29.24
N ALA A 15 -12.62 28.80 -28.85
CA ALA A 15 -13.24 28.41 -27.58
C ALA A 15 -13.44 26.88 -27.46
N ALA A 16 -13.86 26.22 -28.53
CA ALA A 16 -13.99 24.75 -28.58
C ALA A 16 -12.62 24.05 -28.48
N SER A 17 -11.57 24.62 -29.09
CA SER A 17 -10.21 24.08 -29.01
C SER A 17 -9.60 24.18 -27.60
N LEU A 18 -9.96 25.21 -26.83
CA LEU A 18 -9.58 25.37 -25.42
C LEU A 18 -10.34 24.42 -24.48
N ALA A 19 -11.59 24.09 -24.80
CA ALA A 19 -12.39 23.15 -24.01
C ALA A 19 -11.94 21.67 -24.13
N GLY A 20 -11.21 21.34 -25.20
CA GLY A 20 -10.77 19.96 -25.48
C GLY A 20 -9.52 19.49 -24.71
N CYS A 21 -8.72 20.41 -24.15
CA CYS A 21 -7.48 20.09 -23.47
C CYS A 21 -7.63 20.21 -21.95
N GLY A 22 -8.01 19.11 -21.28
CA GLY A 22 -7.80 18.98 -19.83
C GLY A 22 -9.02 18.76 -18.95
N ILE A 23 -10.25 18.76 -19.50
CA ILE A 23 -11.44 18.52 -18.66
C ILE A 23 -11.44 17.11 -18.02
N ASN A 24 -10.78 16.14 -18.66
CA ASN A 24 -10.67 14.76 -18.19
C ASN A 24 -9.34 14.45 -17.48
N SER A 25 -8.37 15.37 -17.43
CA SER A 25 -7.05 15.05 -16.86
C SER A 25 -7.11 14.86 -15.34
N VAL A 26 -7.92 15.67 -14.64
CA VAL A 26 -8.08 15.58 -13.18
C VAL A 26 -8.80 14.28 -12.76
N PRO A 27 -9.99 13.93 -13.32
CA PRO A 27 -10.63 12.66 -13.00
C PRO A 27 -9.77 11.44 -13.36
N THR A 28 -9.05 11.50 -14.48
CA THR A 28 -8.13 10.40 -14.88
C THR A 28 -6.98 10.24 -13.88
N ALA A 29 -6.40 11.35 -13.40
CA ALA A 29 -5.34 11.31 -12.39
C ALA A 29 -5.85 10.76 -11.05
N GLU A 30 -7.07 11.12 -10.65
CA GLU A 30 -7.70 10.63 -9.43
C GLU A 30 -7.95 9.12 -9.47
N GLU A 31 -8.53 8.60 -10.56
CA GLU A 31 -8.75 7.16 -10.72
C GLU A 31 -7.45 6.37 -10.79
N ASN A 32 -6.41 6.92 -11.43
CA ASN A 32 -5.08 6.33 -11.40
C ASN A 32 -4.49 6.28 -9.98
N ALA A 33 -4.69 7.33 -9.18
CA ALA A 33 -4.22 7.34 -7.79
C ALA A 33 -4.95 6.30 -6.93
N LYS A 34 -6.28 6.17 -7.08
CA LYS A 34 -7.09 5.13 -6.40
C LYS A 34 -6.64 3.72 -6.80
N ALA A 35 -6.40 3.48 -8.08
CA ALA A 35 -5.89 2.19 -8.55
C ALA A 35 -4.52 1.84 -7.94
N LYS A 36 -3.61 2.83 -7.87
CA LYS A 36 -2.30 2.64 -7.22
C LYS A 36 -2.41 2.43 -5.72
N TRP A 37 -3.36 3.09 -5.07
CA TRP A 37 -3.63 2.84 -3.67
C TRP A 37 -4.11 1.41 -3.42
N ALA A 38 -5.02 0.89 -4.25
CA ALA A 38 -5.49 -0.50 -4.15
C ALA A 38 -4.34 -1.52 -4.31
N ASP A 39 -3.36 -1.24 -5.19
CA ASP A 39 -2.15 -2.06 -5.31
C ASP A 39 -1.35 -2.09 -3.99
N VAL A 40 -1.20 -0.94 -3.34
CA VAL A 40 -0.48 -0.80 -2.05
C VAL A 40 -1.21 -1.52 -0.93
N GLU A 41 -2.53 -1.35 -0.82
CA GLU A 41 -3.36 -2.00 0.17
C GLU A 41 -3.28 -3.53 0.05
N SER A 42 -3.40 -4.05 -1.17
CA SER A 42 -3.28 -5.48 -1.47
C SER A 42 -1.91 -6.05 -1.08
N ALA A 43 -0.83 -5.29 -1.31
CA ALA A 43 0.51 -5.69 -0.91
C ALA A 43 0.63 -5.79 0.62
N TYR A 44 0.06 -4.85 1.37
CA TYR A 44 0.07 -4.88 2.83
C TYR A 44 -0.80 -5.98 3.42
N GLN A 45 -1.98 -6.22 2.85
CA GLN A 45 -2.85 -7.34 3.23
C GLN A 45 -2.12 -8.68 3.02
N ARG A 46 -1.56 -8.91 1.83
CA ARG A 46 -0.80 -10.14 1.54
C ARG A 46 0.35 -10.36 2.51
N ARG A 47 1.10 -9.30 2.84
CA ARG A 47 2.17 -9.36 3.84
C ARG A 47 1.62 -9.82 5.19
N ALA A 48 0.53 -9.23 5.66
CA ALA A 48 -0.08 -9.60 6.92
C ALA A 48 -0.65 -11.03 6.91
N ASP A 49 -1.20 -11.49 5.79
CA ASP A 49 -1.77 -12.84 5.62
C ASP A 49 -0.72 -13.95 5.65
N LEU A 50 0.51 -13.65 5.23
CA LEU A 50 1.62 -14.60 5.29
C LEU A 50 2.22 -14.76 6.70
N VAL A 51 2.07 -13.76 7.57
CA VAL A 51 2.68 -13.76 8.91
C VAL A 51 2.30 -14.97 9.76
N PRO A 52 1.03 -15.42 9.85
CA PRO A 52 0.67 -16.60 10.65
C PRO A 52 1.42 -17.87 10.20
N ASN A 53 1.59 -18.08 8.90
CA ASN A 53 2.32 -19.23 8.36
C ASN A 53 3.83 -19.14 8.67
N LEU A 54 4.41 -17.93 8.56
CA LEU A 54 5.79 -17.68 8.94
C LEU A 54 6.02 -17.95 10.43
N VAL A 55 5.15 -17.44 11.30
CA VAL A 55 5.20 -17.67 12.75
C VAL A 55 5.09 -19.15 13.08
N ALA A 56 4.17 -19.89 12.44
CA ALA A 56 4.03 -21.33 12.64
C ALA A 56 5.31 -22.09 12.24
N THR A 57 5.89 -21.75 11.09
CA THR A 57 7.13 -22.36 10.57
C THR A 57 8.32 -22.12 11.51
N VAL A 58 8.49 -20.86 11.97
CA VAL A 58 9.56 -20.52 12.91
C VAL A 58 9.34 -21.18 14.27
N LYS A 59 8.11 -21.18 14.78
CA LYS A 59 7.76 -21.82 16.06
C LYS A 59 8.09 -23.31 16.08
N ALA A 60 7.97 -24.02 14.96
CA ALA A 60 8.28 -25.45 14.88
C ALA A 60 9.78 -25.75 15.12
N ALA A 61 10.69 -24.84 14.74
CA ALA A 61 12.14 -25.05 14.89
C ALA A 61 12.80 -24.20 15.98
N ALA A 62 12.17 -23.10 16.40
CA ALA A 62 12.70 -22.11 17.34
C ALA A 62 11.66 -21.75 18.42
N ALA A 63 11.03 -22.76 19.03
CA ALA A 63 9.97 -22.56 20.03
C ALA A 63 10.39 -21.71 21.24
N SER A 64 11.69 -21.65 21.56
CA SER A 64 12.25 -20.81 22.63
C SER A 64 12.10 -19.30 22.35
N GLU A 65 11.94 -18.89 21.09
CA GLU A 65 11.84 -17.49 20.65
C GLU A 65 10.42 -16.89 20.87
N THR A 66 9.78 -17.26 21.98
CA THR A 66 8.38 -16.90 22.27
C THR A 66 8.18 -15.38 22.29
N GLN A 67 9.14 -14.61 22.83
CA GLN A 67 9.05 -13.16 22.88
C GLN A 67 9.02 -12.53 21.48
N ILE A 68 9.88 -13.01 20.56
CA ILE A 68 9.94 -12.48 19.19
C ILE A 68 8.69 -12.88 18.40
N LEU A 69 8.26 -14.15 18.53
CA LEU A 69 7.05 -14.63 17.87
C LEU A 69 5.80 -13.87 18.34
N THR A 70 5.71 -13.55 19.63
CA THR A 70 4.61 -12.75 20.20
C THR A 70 4.63 -11.32 19.64
N GLN A 71 5.80 -10.67 19.61
CA GLN A 71 5.94 -9.33 19.04
C GLN A 71 5.52 -9.27 17.57
N VAL A 72 5.85 -10.29 16.78
CA VAL A 72 5.44 -10.38 15.37
C VAL A 72 3.92 -10.53 15.25
N THR A 73 3.30 -11.40 16.04
CA THR A 73 1.85 -11.60 16.04
C THR A 73 1.11 -10.33 16.45
N GLU A 74 1.58 -9.64 17.49
CA GLU A 74 0.98 -8.38 17.93
C GLU A 74 1.18 -7.25 16.91
N ALA A 75 2.37 -7.13 16.33
CA ALA A 75 2.65 -6.11 15.32
C ALA A 75 1.79 -6.32 14.07
N ARG A 76 1.56 -7.58 13.67
CA ARG A 76 0.60 -7.93 12.61
C ARG A 76 -0.81 -7.46 12.99
N SER A 77 -1.26 -7.79 14.20
CA SER A 77 -2.59 -7.39 14.68
C SER A 77 -2.78 -5.88 14.65
N ARG A 78 -1.76 -5.10 15.05
CA ARG A 78 -1.79 -3.64 15.00
C ARG A 78 -1.85 -3.14 13.55
N ALA A 79 -0.99 -3.65 12.68
CA ALA A 79 -0.96 -3.30 11.26
C ALA A 79 -2.31 -3.55 10.56
N THR A 80 -3.01 -4.65 10.88
CA THR A 80 -4.31 -4.98 10.28
C THR A 80 -5.51 -4.36 10.99
N SER A 81 -5.32 -3.74 12.16
CA SER A 81 -6.43 -3.14 12.92
C SER A 81 -6.85 -1.76 12.40
N ILE A 82 -5.96 -1.11 11.65
CA ILE A 82 -6.19 0.21 11.06
C ILE A 82 -6.71 -0.01 9.65
N ASN A 83 -8.03 0.09 9.49
CA ASN A 83 -8.67 0.09 8.18
C ASN A 83 -8.62 1.50 7.63
N ILE A 84 -7.93 1.69 6.51
CA ILE A 84 -7.80 2.98 5.84
C ILE A 84 -8.55 2.93 4.50
N THR A 85 -9.33 3.95 4.21
CA THR A 85 -10.05 4.10 2.95
C THR A 85 -9.39 5.15 2.07
N THR A 86 -9.84 5.29 0.81
CA THR A 86 -9.32 6.33 -0.09
C THR A 86 -9.57 7.75 0.43
N ASP A 87 -10.64 7.95 1.20
CA ASP A 87 -11.00 9.26 1.75
C ASP A 87 -10.05 9.64 2.90
N ASP A 88 -9.62 8.65 3.67
CA ASP A 88 -8.69 8.80 4.80
C ASP A 88 -7.25 9.15 4.37
N LEU A 89 -6.90 8.94 3.09
CA LEU A 89 -5.57 9.29 2.56
C LEU A 89 -5.27 10.80 2.64
N SER A 90 -6.33 11.61 2.70
CA SER A 90 -6.21 13.05 2.86
C SER A 90 -6.08 13.49 4.32
N ASP A 91 -6.32 12.60 5.29
CA ASP A 91 -6.14 12.85 6.72
C ASP A 91 -4.71 12.46 7.17
N PRO A 92 -3.84 13.43 7.48
CA PRO A 92 -2.47 13.15 7.88
C PRO A 92 -2.37 12.35 9.17
N GLU A 93 -3.33 12.48 10.09
CA GLU A 93 -3.27 11.77 11.38
C GLU A 93 -3.59 10.29 11.21
N THR A 94 -4.69 9.98 10.50
CA THR A 94 -5.07 8.59 10.20
C THR A 94 -4.02 7.89 9.35
N PHE A 95 -3.51 8.57 8.31
CA PHE A 95 -2.44 8.01 7.48
C PHE A 95 -1.16 7.75 8.29
N ARG A 96 -0.76 8.67 9.19
CA ARG A 96 0.40 8.45 10.06
C ARG A 96 0.23 7.22 10.95
N ARG A 97 -0.93 7.04 11.59
CA ARG A 97 -1.18 5.86 12.42
C ARG A 97 -1.09 4.57 11.62
N PHE A 98 -1.64 4.57 10.40
CA PHE A 98 -1.51 3.45 9.47
C PHE A 98 -0.03 3.15 9.18
N GLU A 99 0.75 4.16 8.78
CA GLU A 99 2.18 4.00 8.53
C GLU A 99 2.96 3.49 9.75
N GLU A 100 2.66 3.98 10.95
CA GLU A 100 3.25 3.51 12.20
C GLU A 100 2.98 2.03 12.44
N GLY A 101 1.74 1.57 12.23
CA GLY A 101 1.38 0.15 12.29
C GLY A 101 2.16 -0.69 11.28
N GLN A 102 2.26 -0.22 10.03
CA GLN A 102 3.05 -0.87 8.99
C GLN A 102 4.54 -0.94 9.35
N ASN A 103 5.11 0.13 9.92
CA ASN A 103 6.51 0.20 10.33
C ASN A 103 6.83 -0.74 11.50
N GLN A 104 5.94 -0.84 12.48
CA GLN A 104 6.10 -1.77 13.60
C GLN A 104 6.16 -3.23 13.12
N LEU A 105 5.28 -3.61 12.20
CA LEU A 105 5.34 -4.96 11.62
C LEU A 105 6.64 -5.17 10.82
N THR A 106 7.16 -4.15 10.14
CA THR A 106 8.45 -4.26 9.42
C THR A 106 9.60 -4.50 10.40
N GLN A 107 9.62 -3.78 11.52
CA GLN A 107 10.65 -3.94 12.56
C GLN A 107 10.58 -5.33 13.21
N ALA A 108 9.38 -5.80 13.56
CA ALA A 108 9.19 -7.12 14.14
C ALA A 108 9.63 -8.25 13.18
N LEU A 109 9.32 -8.12 11.88
CA LEU A 109 9.80 -9.06 10.86
C LEU A 109 11.33 -8.99 10.69
N GLY A 110 11.94 -7.82 10.88
CA GLY A 110 13.40 -7.69 10.93
C GLY A 110 14.04 -8.47 12.07
N GLN A 111 13.44 -8.44 13.27
CA GLN A 111 13.89 -9.26 14.40
C GLN A 111 13.70 -10.76 14.14
N LEU A 112 12.56 -11.14 13.53
CA LEU A 112 12.30 -12.52 13.13
C LEU A 112 13.35 -13.03 12.12
N ARG A 113 13.83 -12.16 11.22
CA ARG A 113 14.93 -12.51 10.31
C ARG A 113 16.22 -12.82 11.07
N THR A 114 16.55 -12.07 12.12
CA THR A 114 17.72 -12.39 12.96
C THR A 114 17.58 -13.77 13.61
N VAL A 115 16.38 -14.16 14.04
CA VAL A 115 16.11 -15.53 14.52
C VAL A 115 16.39 -16.55 13.41
N VAL A 116 15.92 -16.30 12.19
CA VAL A 116 16.15 -17.21 11.07
C VAL A 116 17.64 -17.38 10.76
N GLU A 117 18.41 -16.30 10.87
CA GLU A 117 19.86 -16.32 10.69
C GLU A 117 20.57 -17.14 11.80
N ALA A 118 20.03 -17.12 13.02
CA ALA A 118 20.53 -17.92 14.14
C ALA A 118 20.12 -19.41 14.08
N TYR A 119 19.08 -19.76 13.30
CA TYR A 119 18.54 -21.11 13.15
C TYR A 119 18.57 -21.55 11.66
N PRO A 120 19.74 -21.96 11.12
CA PRO A 120 19.93 -22.24 9.69
C PRO A 120 18.96 -23.28 9.11
N GLN A 121 18.47 -24.21 9.94
CA GLN A 121 17.45 -25.19 9.55
C GLN A 121 16.13 -24.57 9.09
N LEU A 122 15.85 -23.30 9.42
CA LEU A 122 14.68 -22.59 8.92
C LEU A 122 14.79 -22.26 7.43
N GLN A 123 16.00 -22.00 6.92
CA GLN A 123 16.23 -21.61 5.52
C GLN A 123 16.00 -22.76 4.52
N SER A 124 16.05 -24.00 5.00
CA SER A 124 15.77 -25.21 4.22
C SER A 124 14.30 -25.66 4.29
N GLN A 125 13.47 -25.07 5.16
CA GLN A 125 12.06 -25.39 5.23
C GLN A 125 11.27 -24.79 4.05
N GLN A 126 10.40 -25.60 3.45
CA GLN A 126 9.57 -25.19 2.31
C GLN A 126 8.63 -24.01 2.64
N GLY A 127 8.29 -23.80 3.91
CA GLY A 127 7.40 -22.71 4.36
C GLY A 127 8.08 -21.37 4.60
N PHE A 128 9.40 -21.27 4.50
CA PHE A 128 10.16 -20.05 4.79
C PHE A 128 10.68 -19.31 3.54
N ARG A 129 10.71 -19.97 2.37
CA ARG A 129 11.19 -19.41 1.10
C ARG A 129 10.10 -18.64 0.35
#